data_AF-A0A955L2T2-F1
#
_entry.id   AF-A0A955L2T2-F1
#
_cell.length_a   1.000
_cell.length_b   1.000
_cell.length_c   1.000
_cell.angle_alpha   90.00
_cell.angle_beta   90.00
_cell.angle_gamma   90.00
#
_symmetry.space_group_name_H-M   'P 1'
#
loop_
_entity.id
_entity.type
_entity.pdbx_description
1 polymer ?
#
loop_
_entity_poly.entity_id
_entity_poly.type
_entity_poly.pdbx_seq_one_letter_code
_entity_poly.pdbx_strand_id
1 'polypeptide(L)'
;MKLKDFDALKITLASPEEILSWSHGEVKKAETINYRTQRAEVDGLMCERIFGPTKNYECYCGKYKKVRYKGIVCDKCGVEVIHKRVRRERLGHIKLAAPVTHVWFAYGLPNKLALILGVPQKKLESVIYFARYIVVNVDDELKKEAVDKVANVRESKLDVINKDLEAELKILDDKVKEDFDKLKEKYKNKKEAYALHEDQVNYKLRQQKAKVREQFARLEQEIVNEYKELSELVKRIEIKETLSEEDHSKILDNDLPQFYEIKMGAEAIQELLEKTDLNEVARELREDLTSKSKQKKAKAIQRLRIVEGMVRNNIKPEWTIITNLPVISPELRPIIQLAGGRFATSDLNDLYRRVINRNNRLKRLIDLGAPQIILRNEKRMMQEAVDALIDNSHRTGRAVMNSRRQPYKSLADMLRGKRGRFRQNLLGKRVDYSGRSVIVSGPDLKLNECGIPNMVALELFKPFVIREIILRDLAPNIKAAKNFFEKKDPEVWDILDEV
;
A
#
# COMPACT_ATOMS: atom_id res chain seq x y z
N MET A 1 -20.93 -27.96 -12.71
CA MET A 1 -19.53 -27.64 -13.00
C MET A 1 -18.89 -28.97 -13.35
N LYS A 2 -18.63 -29.26 -14.63
CA LYS A 2 -17.79 -30.41 -14.97
C LYS A 2 -16.41 -30.05 -14.41
N LEU A 3 -15.96 -30.74 -13.37
CA LEU A 3 -14.56 -30.66 -12.95
C LEU A 3 -13.77 -31.15 -14.16
N LYS A 4 -13.13 -30.23 -14.88
CA LYS A 4 -12.09 -30.62 -15.83
C LYS A 4 -10.95 -31.10 -14.95
N ASP A 5 -10.45 -32.31 -15.23
CA ASP A 5 -9.21 -32.76 -14.62
C ASP A 5 -8.11 -31.75 -14.96
N PHE A 6 -7.38 -31.32 -13.93
CA PHE A 6 -6.31 -30.34 -14.05
C PHE A 6 -5.03 -30.96 -13.45
N ASP A 7 -3.92 -30.85 -14.18
CA ASP A 7 -2.64 -31.42 -13.73
C ASP A 7 -1.87 -30.45 -12.81
N ALA A 8 -2.03 -29.14 -13.03
CA ALA A 8 -1.27 -28.12 -12.31
C ALA A 8 -2.08 -26.83 -12.07
N LEU A 9 -1.72 -26.13 -11.00
CA LEU A 9 -2.22 -24.79 -10.67
C LEU A 9 -1.06 -23.79 -10.74
N LYS A 10 -1.20 -22.79 -11.61
CA LYS A 10 -0.24 -21.70 -11.76
C LYS A 10 -0.72 -20.45 -11.01
N ILE A 11 0.19 -19.79 -10.29
CA ILE A 11 -0.07 -18.51 -9.62
C ILE A 11 0.89 -17.48 -10.19
N THR A 12 0.35 -16.37 -10.68
CA THR A 12 1.11 -15.25 -11.26
C THR A 12 0.65 -13.93 -10.66
N LEU A 13 1.43 -12.88 -10.88
CA LEU A 13 1.00 -11.51 -10.64
C LEU A 13 -0.11 -11.14 -11.61
N ALA A 14 -1.14 -10.46 -11.11
CA ALA A 14 -2.25 -10.00 -11.92
C ALA A 14 -1.91 -8.64 -12.53
N SER A 15 -2.01 -8.51 -13.86
CA SER A 15 -1.86 -7.21 -14.50
C SER A 15 -3.09 -6.32 -14.25
N PRO A 16 -2.97 -4.98 -14.35
CA PRO A 16 -4.12 -4.08 -14.27
C PRO A 16 -5.25 -4.40 -15.27
N GLU A 17 -4.87 -4.93 -16.45
CA GLU A 17 -5.79 -5.34 -17.52
C GLU A 17 -6.50 -6.66 -17.18
N GLU A 18 -5.77 -7.63 -16.62
CA GLU A 18 -6.35 -8.88 -16.13
C GLU A 18 -7.39 -8.63 -15.03
N ILE A 19 -7.11 -7.71 -14.11
CA ILE A 19 -8.06 -7.30 -13.06
C ILE A 19 -9.34 -6.72 -13.67
N LEU A 20 -9.23 -5.92 -14.74
CA LEU A 20 -10.40 -5.40 -15.46
C LEU A 20 -11.17 -6.53 -16.16
N SER A 21 -10.48 -7.51 -16.73
CA SER A 21 -11.11 -8.66 -17.39
C SER A 21 -11.97 -9.51 -16.45
N TRP A 22 -11.57 -9.60 -15.17
CA TRP A 22 -12.35 -10.30 -14.15
C TRP A 22 -13.54 -9.49 -13.64
N SER A 23 -13.49 -8.18 -13.84
CA SER A 23 -14.44 -7.26 -13.24
C SER A 23 -15.73 -7.18 -14.03
N HIS A 24 -16.84 -7.22 -13.30
CA HIS A 24 -18.18 -7.04 -13.86
C HIS A 24 -18.70 -5.60 -13.68
N GLY A 25 -17.87 -4.69 -13.15
CA GLY A 25 -18.22 -3.28 -12.98
C GLY A 25 -17.39 -2.57 -11.90
N GLU A 26 -17.35 -1.24 -12.01
CA GLU A 26 -16.66 -0.36 -11.06
C GLU A 26 -17.55 -0.07 -9.84
N VAL A 27 -17.00 -0.27 -8.64
CA VAL A 27 -17.66 0.14 -7.38
C VAL A 27 -17.30 1.60 -7.08
N LYS A 28 -18.24 2.51 -7.36
CA LYS A 28 -18.05 3.96 -7.17
C LYS A 28 -18.40 4.43 -5.78
N LYS A 29 -19.41 3.80 -5.17
CA LYS A 29 -19.99 4.25 -3.90
C LYS A 29 -19.57 3.36 -2.75
N ALA A 30 -19.40 3.98 -1.59
CA ALA A 30 -18.96 3.28 -0.39
C ALA A 30 -20.13 2.72 0.44
N GLU A 31 -21.37 3.05 0.09
CA GLU A 31 -22.56 2.50 0.72
C GLU A 31 -22.73 1.00 0.42
N THR A 32 -23.39 0.30 1.33
CA THR A 32 -23.64 -1.14 1.23
C THR A 32 -25.11 -1.42 0.92
N ILE A 33 -25.98 -1.22 1.89
CA ILE A 33 -27.41 -1.51 1.84
C ILE A 33 -28.15 -0.32 2.46
N ASN A 34 -29.28 0.04 1.88
CA ASN A 34 -30.17 1.04 2.44
C ASN A 34 -30.83 0.51 3.73
N TYR A 35 -30.74 1.25 4.84
CA TYR A 35 -31.28 0.82 6.12
C TYR A 35 -32.81 0.70 6.15
N ARG A 36 -33.54 1.46 5.31
CA ARG A 36 -35.01 1.41 5.25
C ARG A 36 -35.50 0.28 4.39
N THR A 37 -35.00 0.21 3.15
CA THR A 37 -35.50 -0.77 2.16
C THR A 37 -34.81 -2.13 2.28
N GLN A 38 -33.69 -2.20 3.02
CA GLN A 38 -32.82 -3.38 3.13
C GLN A 38 -32.33 -3.89 1.77
N ARG A 39 -32.37 -3.04 0.73
CA ARG A 39 -31.88 -3.33 -0.60
C ARG A 39 -30.48 -2.75 -0.81
N ALA A 40 -29.68 -3.44 -1.62
CA ALA A 40 -28.34 -3.00 -1.96
C ALA A 40 -28.39 -1.66 -2.71
N GLU A 41 -27.51 -0.73 -2.34
CA GLU A 41 -27.40 0.55 -3.02
C GLU A 41 -26.78 0.38 -4.43
N VAL A 42 -27.22 1.22 -5.36
CA VAL A 42 -26.72 1.22 -6.74
C VAL A 42 -25.28 1.76 -6.75
N ASP A 43 -24.38 1.08 -7.46
CA ASP A 43 -22.93 1.34 -7.50
C ASP A 43 -22.19 1.21 -6.17
N GLY A 44 -22.86 0.69 -5.15
CA GLY A 44 -22.29 0.38 -3.85
C GLY A 44 -21.57 -0.97 -3.80
N LEU A 45 -21.03 -1.27 -2.62
CA LEU A 45 -20.27 -2.50 -2.35
C LEU A 45 -21.07 -3.79 -2.53
N MET A 46 -22.40 -3.71 -2.53
CA MET A 46 -23.30 -4.87 -2.68
C MET A 46 -24.14 -4.81 -3.96
N CYS A 47 -23.85 -3.88 -4.87
CA CYS A 47 -24.65 -3.59 -6.05
C CYS A 47 -25.01 -4.83 -6.86
N GLU A 48 -26.30 -5.00 -7.16
CA GLU A 48 -26.80 -6.14 -7.95
C GLU A 48 -26.38 -6.10 -9.41
N ARG A 49 -26.17 -4.90 -9.96
CA ARG A 49 -25.73 -4.72 -11.36
C ARG A 49 -24.34 -5.33 -11.59
N ILE A 50 -23.44 -5.14 -10.62
CA ILE A 50 -22.05 -5.60 -10.69
C ILE A 50 -21.95 -7.08 -10.30
N PHE A 51 -22.45 -7.42 -9.12
CA PHE A 51 -22.21 -8.75 -8.53
C PHE A 51 -23.29 -9.79 -8.89
N GLY A 52 -24.42 -9.37 -9.46
CA GLY A 52 -25.57 -10.21 -9.77
C GLY A 52 -26.72 -10.10 -8.75
N PRO A 53 -27.85 -10.78 -8.99
CA PRO A 53 -29.09 -10.55 -8.26
C PRO A 53 -29.09 -11.16 -6.84
N THR A 54 -29.74 -10.48 -5.88
CA THR A 54 -29.85 -10.97 -4.48
C THR A 54 -30.78 -12.17 -4.34
N LYS A 55 -31.80 -12.28 -5.21
CA LYS A 55 -32.75 -13.39 -5.27
C LYS A 55 -32.60 -14.12 -6.61
N ASN A 56 -32.94 -15.40 -6.64
CA ASN A 56 -32.85 -16.18 -7.87
C ASN A 56 -33.84 -15.64 -8.91
N TYR A 57 -33.34 -15.33 -10.11
CA TYR A 57 -34.16 -14.91 -11.25
C TYR A 57 -35.05 -13.69 -10.98
N GLU A 58 -34.55 -12.73 -10.19
CA GLU A 58 -35.24 -11.47 -9.93
C GLU A 58 -34.26 -10.30 -10.11
N CYS A 59 -34.65 -9.32 -10.91
CA CYS A 59 -33.88 -8.08 -11.06
C CYS A 59 -34.21 -7.07 -9.94
N TYR A 60 -33.30 -6.12 -9.69
CA TYR A 60 -33.43 -5.10 -8.64
C TYR A 60 -34.76 -4.33 -8.63
N CYS A 61 -35.23 -3.89 -9.80
CA CYS A 61 -36.49 -3.13 -9.92
C CYS A 61 -37.74 -4.02 -9.89
N GLY A 62 -37.60 -5.33 -10.02
CA GLY A 62 -38.72 -6.27 -10.08
C GLY A 62 -39.46 -6.33 -11.43
N LYS A 63 -38.99 -5.66 -12.49
CA LYS A 63 -39.56 -5.75 -13.86
C LYS A 63 -39.55 -7.19 -14.38
N TYR A 64 -38.40 -7.84 -14.29
CA TYR A 64 -38.23 -9.25 -14.65
C TYR A 64 -38.14 -10.12 -13.40
N LYS A 65 -39.03 -11.10 -13.32
CA LYS A 65 -39.13 -12.10 -12.25
C LYS A 65 -39.43 -13.46 -12.87
N LYS A 66 -38.93 -14.53 -12.25
CA LYS A 66 -39.06 -15.95 -12.65
C LYS A 66 -38.03 -16.39 -13.70
N VAL A 67 -37.87 -17.71 -13.77
CA VAL A 67 -36.86 -18.42 -14.60
C VAL A 67 -37.01 -18.12 -16.11
N ARG A 68 -38.21 -17.77 -16.58
CA ARG A 68 -38.48 -17.50 -18.01
C ARG A 68 -37.62 -16.39 -18.61
N TYR A 69 -37.14 -15.46 -17.79
CA TYR A 69 -36.32 -14.32 -18.22
C TYR A 69 -34.82 -14.54 -17.99
N LYS A 70 -34.39 -15.80 -17.81
CA LYS A 70 -33.00 -16.16 -17.57
C LYS A 70 -32.08 -15.58 -18.65
N GLY A 71 -31.03 -14.86 -18.23
CA GLY A 71 -30.02 -14.28 -19.12
C GLY A 71 -30.37 -12.91 -19.71
N ILE A 72 -31.57 -12.39 -19.46
CA ILE A 72 -31.93 -11.03 -19.88
C ILE A 72 -31.33 -10.02 -18.91
N VAL A 73 -30.67 -9.00 -19.45
CA VAL A 73 -30.23 -7.81 -18.71
C VAL A 73 -31.37 -6.80 -18.70
N CYS A 74 -31.77 -6.34 -17.52
CA CYS A 74 -32.91 -5.44 -17.39
C CYS A 74 -32.58 -4.01 -17.86
N ASP A 75 -33.35 -3.44 -18.80
CA ASP A 75 -33.14 -2.08 -19.31
C ASP A 75 -33.18 -0.97 -18.23
N LYS A 76 -33.99 -1.16 -17.18
CA LYS A 76 -34.18 -0.15 -16.13
C LYS A 76 -33.08 -0.14 -15.08
N CYS A 77 -32.61 -1.32 -14.66
CA CYS A 77 -31.66 -1.44 -13.54
C CYS A 77 -30.31 -2.04 -13.94
N GLY A 78 -30.16 -2.52 -15.18
CA GLY A 78 -28.94 -3.17 -15.67
C GLY A 78 -28.60 -4.50 -14.99
N VAL A 79 -29.50 -5.05 -14.18
CA VAL A 79 -29.27 -6.32 -13.46
C VAL A 79 -29.64 -7.48 -14.37
N GLU A 80 -28.71 -8.43 -14.49
CA GLU A 80 -28.90 -9.67 -15.21
C GLU A 80 -29.72 -10.67 -14.38
N VAL A 81 -30.72 -11.29 -15.01
CA VAL A 81 -31.63 -12.23 -14.36
C VAL A 81 -31.03 -13.64 -14.37
N ILE A 82 -30.33 -13.99 -13.29
CA ILE A 82 -29.61 -15.27 -13.13
C ILE A 82 -29.74 -15.82 -11.71
N HIS A 83 -29.08 -16.94 -11.43
CA HIS A 83 -29.01 -17.50 -10.07
C HIS A 83 -28.21 -16.60 -9.14
N LYS A 84 -28.64 -16.51 -7.87
CA LYS A 84 -27.91 -15.79 -6.81
C LYS A 84 -26.46 -16.27 -6.64
N ARG A 85 -26.18 -17.54 -6.97
CA ARG A 85 -24.86 -18.18 -6.81
C ARG A 85 -23.72 -17.36 -7.44
N VAL A 86 -23.97 -16.65 -8.53
CA VAL A 86 -22.98 -15.79 -9.19
C VAL A 86 -22.41 -14.70 -8.28
N ARG A 87 -23.13 -14.29 -7.23
CA ARG A 87 -22.63 -13.33 -6.21
C ARG A 87 -21.48 -13.89 -5.36
N ARG A 88 -21.13 -15.17 -5.51
CA ARG A 88 -19.93 -15.79 -4.94
C ARG A 88 -18.74 -15.73 -5.89
N GLU A 89 -18.98 -15.59 -7.19
CA GLU A 89 -17.97 -15.76 -8.25
C GLU A 89 -17.59 -14.44 -8.91
N ARG A 90 -18.55 -13.51 -9.11
CA ARG A 90 -18.30 -12.22 -9.76
C ARG A 90 -17.47 -11.28 -8.89
N LEU A 91 -16.40 -10.76 -9.48
CA LEU A 91 -15.57 -9.71 -8.90
C LEU A 91 -15.99 -8.33 -9.42
N GLY A 92 -15.79 -7.31 -8.58
CA GLY A 92 -15.84 -5.91 -8.96
C GLY A 92 -14.43 -5.33 -9.00
N HIS A 93 -14.28 -4.08 -9.41
CA HIS A 93 -13.02 -3.34 -9.25
C HIS A 93 -13.27 -1.91 -8.77
N ILE A 94 -12.23 -1.28 -8.24
CA ILE A 94 -12.19 0.15 -7.92
C ILE A 94 -11.05 0.75 -8.74
N LYS A 95 -11.36 1.71 -9.62
CA LYS A 95 -10.34 2.49 -10.32
C LYS A 95 -9.79 3.55 -9.39
N LEU A 96 -8.53 3.38 -8.99
CA LEU A 96 -7.85 4.31 -8.10
C LEU A 96 -7.49 5.60 -8.86
N ALA A 97 -7.59 6.73 -8.17
CA ALA A 97 -7.26 8.05 -8.72
C ALA A 97 -5.74 8.30 -8.76
N ALA A 98 -4.99 7.62 -7.91
CA ALA A 98 -3.55 7.57 -7.93
C ALA A 98 -3.09 6.10 -7.81
N PRO A 99 -1.99 5.72 -8.47
CA PRO A 99 -1.42 4.38 -8.31
C PRO A 99 -0.99 4.15 -6.86
N VAL A 100 -1.02 2.89 -6.43
CA VAL A 100 -0.71 2.47 -5.05
C VAL A 100 0.20 1.25 -5.09
N THR A 101 1.24 1.20 -4.26
CA THR A 101 2.12 0.03 -4.17
C THR A 101 1.44 -1.13 -3.45
N HIS A 102 1.67 -2.37 -3.88
CA HIS A 102 1.18 -3.53 -3.15
C HIS A 102 2.07 -3.85 -1.92
N VAL A 103 1.49 -3.88 -0.71
CA VAL A 103 2.20 -4.09 0.57
C VAL A 103 3.19 -5.24 0.57
N TRP A 104 2.80 -6.42 0.07
CA TRP A 104 3.69 -7.59 0.07
C TRP A 104 4.99 -7.38 -0.73
N PHE A 105 5.01 -6.49 -1.72
CA PHE A 105 6.20 -6.19 -2.50
C PHE A 105 7.00 -5.03 -1.91
N ALA A 106 6.33 -4.09 -1.22
CA ALA A 106 6.95 -2.95 -0.55
C ALA A 106 7.49 -3.27 0.87
N TYR A 107 6.87 -4.18 1.61
CA TYR A 107 7.20 -4.48 3.03
C TYR A 107 7.52 -5.94 3.31
N GLY A 108 7.30 -6.84 2.35
CA GLY A 108 7.71 -8.23 2.51
C GLY A 108 9.21 -8.31 2.77
N LEU A 109 9.65 -9.18 3.68
CA LEU A 109 11.07 -9.47 3.88
C LEU A 109 11.43 -10.73 3.08
N PRO A 110 12.37 -10.66 2.11
CA PRO A 110 13.10 -9.48 1.64
C PRO A 110 12.24 -8.57 0.72
N ASN A 111 12.50 -7.26 0.74
CA ASN A 111 11.72 -6.28 -0.02
C ASN A 111 12.00 -6.41 -1.52
N LYS A 112 11.00 -6.87 -2.27
CA LYS A 112 11.14 -7.19 -3.70
C LYS A 112 11.33 -5.93 -4.54
N LEU A 113 10.61 -4.84 -4.24
CA LEU A 113 10.74 -3.58 -4.96
C LEU A 113 12.13 -2.95 -4.77
N ALA A 114 12.62 -2.95 -3.53
CA ALA A 114 13.97 -2.49 -3.19
C ALA A 114 15.04 -3.28 -3.96
N LEU A 115 14.88 -4.60 -4.05
CA LEU A 115 15.81 -5.47 -4.76
C LEU A 115 15.77 -5.26 -6.29
N ILE A 116 14.59 -5.00 -6.87
CA ILE A 116 14.45 -4.70 -8.30
C ILE A 116 15.14 -3.37 -8.62
N LEU A 117 14.75 -2.29 -7.93
CA LEU A 117 15.26 -0.95 -8.21
C LEU A 117 16.71 -0.73 -7.77
N GLY A 118 17.21 -1.53 -6.82
CA GLY A 118 18.54 -1.34 -6.21
C GLY A 118 18.58 -0.28 -5.13
N VAL A 119 17.41 0.18 -4.65
CA VAL A 119 17.28 1.23 -3.65
C VAL A 119 17.14 0.62 -2.25
N PRO A 120 17.76 1.19 -1.20
CA PRO A 120 17.57 0.74 0.18
C PRO A 120 16.11 0.79 0.63
N GLN A 121 15.66 -0.21 1.40
CA GLN A 121 14.27 -0.34 1.86
C GLN A 121 13.74 0.92 2.58
N LYS A 122 14.51 1.51 3.49
CA LYS A 122 14.11 2.71 4.24
C LYS A 122 13.89 3.92 3.33
N LYS A 123 14.74 4.09 2.32
CA LYS A 123 14.59 5.17 1.32
C LYS A 123 13.29 4.95 0.53
N LEU A 124 13.04 3.73 0.06
CA LEU A 124 11.83 3.41 -0.68
C LEU A 124 10.55 3.63 0.14
N GLU A 125 10.52 3.23 1.41
CA GLU A 125 9.39 3.48 2.32
C GLU A 125 9.08 4.97 2.46
N SER A 126 10.11 5.81 2.63
CA SER A 126 9.94 7.26 2.73
C SER A 126 9.37 7.89 1.46
N VAL A 127 9.65 7.31 0.29
CA VAL A 127 9.09 7.77 -0.99
C VAL A 127 7.63 7.33 -1.13
N ILE A 128 7.30 6.07 -0.80
CA ILE A 128 5.93 5.51 -0.90
C ILE A 128 4.95 6.32 -0.05
N TYR A 129 5.35 6.71 1.17
CA TYR A 129 4.50 7.48 2.08
C TYR A 129 4.71 9.00 2.01
N PHE A 130 5.23 9.52 0.89
CA PHE A 130 5.30 10.95 0.60
C PHE A 130 6.11 11.77 1.62
N ALA A 131 7.16 11.19 2.21
CA ALA A 131 8.08 11.88 3.11
C ALA A 131 9.34 12.42 2.40
N ARG A 132 9.80 11.75 1.33
CA ARG A 132 10.92 12.18 0.49
C ARG A 132 10.57 12.07 -0.99
N TYR A 133 11.21 12.88 -1.81
CA TYR A 133 11.16 12.76 -3.26
C TYR A 133 12.12 11.69 -3.75
N ILE A 134 11.87 11.16 -4.94
CA ILE A 134 12.83 10.36 -5.69
C ILE A 134 13.07 11.00 -7.07
N VAL A 135 14.31 10.96 -7.51
CA VAL A 135 14.72 11.46 -8.83
C VAL A 135 14.37 10.42 -9.89
N VAL A 136 13.58 10.82 -10.87
CA VAL A 136 13.07 9.96 -11.93
C VAL A 136 13.88 10.13 -13.21
N ASN A 137 14.28 11.37 -13.52
CA ASN A 137 15.11 11.68 -14.68
C ASN A 137 16.14 12.75 -14.31
N VAL A 138 17.30 12.69 -14.94
CA VAL A 138 18.40 13.66 -14.80
C VAL A 138 18.94 13.97 -16.18
N ASP A 139 19.12 15.25 -16.48
CA ASP A 139 19.81 15.75 -17.66
C ASP A 139 21.25 16.11 -17.28
N ASP A 140 22.21 15.38 -17.84
CA ASP A 140 23.63 15.53 -17.53
C ASP A 140 24.24 16.83 -18.08
N GLU A 141 23.65 17.42 -19.12
CA GLU A 141 24.14 18.69 -19.69
C GLU A 141 23.78 19.86 -18.77
N LEU A 142 22.50 19.97 -18.43
CA LEU A 142 22.01 20.99 -17.49
C LEU A 142 22.62 20.81 -16.08
N LYS A 143 22.97 19.59 -15.70
CA LYS A 143 23.66 19.32 -14.42
C LYS A 143 25.05 19.96 -14.39
N LYS A 144 25.81 19.93 -15.49
CA LYS A 144 27.12 20.60 -15.57
C LYS A 144 26.97 22.11 -15.47
N GLU A 145 26.02 22.68 -16.21
CA GLU A 145 25.71 24.11 -16.12
C GLU A 145 25.31 24.53 -14.70
N ALA A 146 24.55 23.69 -13.98
CA ALA A 146 24.21 23.95 -12.59
C ALA A 146 25.45 23.98 -11.68
N VAL A 147 26.39 23.05 -11.85
CA VAL A 147 27.65 23.04 -11.10
C VAL A 147 28.47 24.30 -11.37
N ASP A 148 28.54 24.73 -12.63
CA ASP A 148 29.29 25.93 -13.02
C ASP A 148 28.64 27.20 -12.48
N LYS A 149 27.29 27.29 -12.51
CA LYS A 149 26.55 28.40 -11.89
C LYS A 149 26.79 28.48 -10.38
N VAL A 150 26.79 27.35 -9.66
CA VAL A 150 27.09 27.33 -8.21
C VAL A 150 28.50 27.86 -7.95
N ALA A 151 29.48 27.49 -8.78
CA ALA A 151 30.85 27.97 -8.66
C ALA A 151 30.94 29.50 -8.90
N ASN A 152 30.34 30.01 -9.97
CA ASN A 152 30.34 31.43 -10.30
C ASN A 152 29.62 32.30 -9.25
N VAL A 153 28.49 31.83 -8.72
CA VAL A 153 27.75 32.55 -7.67
C VAL A 153 28.57 32.57 -6.37
N ARG A 154 29.25 31.48 -6.04
CA ARG A 154 30.15 31.44 -4.88
C ARG A 154 31.29 32.46 -5.01
N GLU A 155 31.95 32.53 -6.18
CA GLU A 155 33.05 33.47 -6.42
C GLU A 155 32.58 34.92 -6.33
N SER A 156 31.45 35.26 -6.97
CA SER A 156 30.93 36.63 -6.91
C SER A 156 30.54 37.08 -5.50
N LYS A 157 29.99 36.18 -4.65
CA LYS A 157 29.72 36.48 -3.24
C LYS A 157 30.99 36.68 -2.42
N LEU A 158 32.05 35.90 -2.68
CA LEU A 158 33.35 36.09 -2.02
C LEU A 158 33.98 37.44 -2.40
N ASP A 159 33.86 37.85 -3.66
CA ASP A 159 34.36 39.15 -4.12
C ASP A 159 33.63 40.33 -3.46
N VAL A 160 32.32 40.22 -3.25
CA VAL A 160 31.55 41.25 -2.53
C VAL A 160 32.02 41.36 -1.09
N ILE A 161 32.19 40.24 -0.40
CA ILE A 161 32.68 40.23 0.98
C ILE A 161 34.08 40.82 1.10
N ASN A 162 34.98 40.46 0.18
CA ASN A 162 36.33 41.02 0.16
C ASN A 162 36.30 42.54 -0.02
N LYS A 163 35.41 43.06 -0.89
CA LYS A 163 35.21 44.51 -1.07
C LYS A 163 34.64 45.18 0.17
N ASP A 164 33.68 44.56 0.85
CA ASP A 164 33.06 45.10 2.07
C ASP A 164 34.07 45.14 3.23
N LEU A 165 34.90 44.09 3.38
CA LEU A 165 36.01 44.07 4.33
C LEU A 165 37.01 45.20 4.05
N GLU A 166 37.41 45.39 2.79
CA GLU A 166 38.30 46.49 2.42
C GLU A 166 37.69 47.87 2.72
N ALA A 167 36.38 48.05 2.49
CA ALA A 167 35.67 49.28 2.78
C ALA A 167 35.62 49.56 4.30
N GLU A 168 35.30 48.56 5.13
CA GLU A 168 35.30 48.72 6.58
C GLU A 168 36.68 48.99 7.16
N LEU A 169 37.73 48.34 6.63
CA LEU A 169 39.10 48.61 7.02
C LEU A 169 39.52 50.05 6.66
N LYS A 170 39.11 50.56 5.50
CA LYS A 170 39.35 51.96 5.10
C LYS A 170 38.64 52.95 6.02
N ILE A 171 37.38 52.71 6.37
CA ILE A 171 36.62 53.56 7.31
C ILE A 171 37.31 53.62 8.68
N LEU A 172 37.82 52.49 9.16
CA LEU A 172 38.60 52.43 10.41
C LEU A 172 39.91 53.21 10.31
N ASP A 173 40.61 53.11 9.17
CA ASP A 173 41.84 53.87 8.93
C ASP A 173 41.60 55.38 8.85
N ASP A 174 40.50 55.81 8.24
CA ASP A 174 40.17 57.24 8.13
C ASP A 174 39.72 57.83 9.48
N LYS A 175 38.95 57.10 10.30
CA LYS A 175 38.64 57.49 11.68
C LYS A 175 39.89 57.66 12.54
N VAL A 176 40.87 56.78 12.35
CA VAL A 176 42.14 56.89 13.07
C VAL A 176 42.97 58.07 12.59
N LYS A 177 42.99 58.39 11.28
CA LYS A 177 43.64 59.63 10.79
C LYS A 177 43.04 60.86 11.47
N GLU A 178 41.71 60.95 11.56
CA GLU A 178 41.05 62.04 12.27
C GLU A 178 41.42 62.09 13.76
N ASP A 179 41.52 60.94 14.44
CA ASP A 179 41.91 60.87 15.84
C ASP A 179 43.39 61.24 16.05
N PHE A 180 44.26 60.89 15.09
CA PHE A 180 45.67 61.33 15.05
C PHE A 180 45.80 62.84 14.85
N ASP A 181 44.98 63.43 13.98
CA ASP A 181 44.99 64.87 13.73
C ASP A 181 44.48 65.65 14.96
N LYS A 182 43.43 65.16 15.63
CA LYS A 182 42.95 65.70 16.92
C LYS A 182 43.98 65.57 18.04
N LEU A 183 44.77 64.48 18.06
CA LEU A 183 45.85 64.26 19.03
C LEU A 183 47.05 65.19 18.78
N LYS A 184 47.40 65.44 17.51
CA LYS A 184 48.44 66.41 17.12
C LYS A 184 48.10 67.84 17.55
N GLU A 185 46.83 68.24 17.46
CA GLU A 185 46.40 69.55 17.95
C GLU A 185 46.47 69.68 19.48
N LYS A 186 46.12 68.62 20.23
CA LYS A 186 46.05 68.65 21.69
C LYS A 186 47.39 68.61 22.43
N TYR A 187 48.45 68.02 21.85
CA TYR A 187 49.72 67.75 22.56
C TYR A 187 50.97 68.39 21.90
N LYS A 188 50.86 69.61 21.36
CA LYS A 188 51.99 70.33 20.70
C LYS A 188 53.29 70.44 21.53
N ASN A 189 53.22 70.42 22.87
CA ASN A 189 54.37 70.72 23.76
C ASN A 189 54.81 69.57 24.72
N LYS A 190 54.23 68.36 24.68
CA LYS A 190 54.62 67.22 25.54
C LYS A 190 54.82 65.92 24.72
N LYS A 191 56.06 65.64 24.33
CA LYS A 191 56.43 64.48 23.48
C LYS A 191 56.13 63.11 24.11
N GLU A 192 56.35 62.95 25.41
CA GLU A 192 56.15 61.65 26.11
C GLU A 192 54.67 61.27 26.26
N ALA A 193 53.79 62.26 26.51
CA ALA A 193 52.34 62.01 26.60
C ALA A 193 51.70 61.72 25.23
N TYR A 194 52.25 62.30 24.16
CA TYR A 194 51.83 62.04 22.78
C TYR A 194 52.14 60.60 22.37
N ALA A 195 53.36 60.12 22.63
CA ALA A 195 53.78 58.74 22.30
C ALA A 195 52.94 57.67 23.02
N LEU A 196 52.63 57.88 24.31
CA LEU A 196 51.81 56.95 25.09
C LEU A 196 50.37 56.86 24.56
N HIS A 197 49.77 57.99 24.16
CA HIS A 197 48.42 58.01 23.60
C HIS A 197 48.37 57.51 22.16
N GLU A 198 49.41 57.73 21.37
CA GLU A 198 49.61 57.13 20.04
C GLU A 198 49.64 55.61 20.13
N ASP A 199 50.39 55.04 21.08
CA ASP A 199 50.42 53.59 21.32
C ASP A 199 49.06 53.05 21.78
N GLN A 200 48.33 53.79 22.61
CA GLN A 200 46.97 53.39 23.04
C GLN A 200 45.97 53.39 21.88
N VAL A 201 46.03 54.37 20.98
CA VAL A 201 45.16 54.44 19.81
C VAL A 201 45.53 53.35 18.80
N ASN A 202 46.82 53.12 18.55
CA ASN A 202 47.30 52.04 17.69
C ASN A 202 46.92 50.65 18.25
N TYR A 203 46.97 50.45 19.57
CA TYR A 203 46.52 49.22 20.21
C TYR A 203 45.00 49.01 20.05
N LYS A 204 44.19 50.06 20.25
CA LYS A 204 42.73 50.01 20.02
C LYS A 204 42.39 49.74 18.55
N LEU A 205 43.10 50.35 17.61
CA LEU A 205 42.92 50.11 16.18
C LEU A 205 43.22 48.65 15.83
N ARG A 206 44.34 48.10 16.33
CA ARG A 206 44.68 46.69 16.13
C ARG A 206 43.60 45.77 16.66
N GLN A 207 43.06 46.05 17.86
CA GLN A 207 41.93 45.28 18.39
C GLN A 207 40.67 45.39 17.51
N GLN A 208 40.31 46.59 17.04
CA GLN A 208 39.12 46.79 16.21
C GLN A 208 39.26 46.13 14.84
N LYS A 209 40.41 46.29 14.17
CA LYS A 209 40.71 45.61 12.90
C LYS A 209 40.71 44.09 13.05
N ALA A 210 41.24 43.57 14.14
CA ALA A 210 41.21 42.13 14.42
C ALA A 210 39.77 41.63 14.58
N LYS A 211 38.91 42.35 15.31
CA LYS A 211 37.48 42.00 15.46
C LYS A 211 36.72 42.00 14.14
N VAL A 212 36.90 43.03 13.31
CA VAL A 212 36.26 43.12 11.99
C VAL A 212 36.74 41.99 11.09
N ARG A 213 38.05 41.76 11.00
CA ARG A 213 38.60 40.64 10.23
C ARG A 213 38.08 39.28 10.70
N GLU A 214 37.94 39.09 12.01
CA GLU A 214 37.38 37.86 12.56
C GLU A 214 35.89 37.70 12.20
N GLN A 215 35.11 38.78 12.21
CA GLN A 215 33.69 38.75 11.79
C GLN A 215 33.55 38.37 10.31
N PHE A 216 34.28 39.01 9.40
CA PHE A 216 34.24 38.69 7.98
C PHE A 216 34.82 37.31 7.66
N ALA A 217 35.89 36.88 8.35
CA ALA A 217 36.42 35.53 8.17
C ALA A 217 35.39 34.45 8.56
N ARG A 218 34.55 34.70 9.57
CA ARG A 218 33.43 33.79 9.91
C ARG A 218 32.38 33.78 8.80
N LEU A 219 31.99 34.94 8.27
CA LEU A 219 31.02 35.04 7.16
C LEU A 219 31.53 34.35 5.89
N GLU A 220 32.81 34.52 5.53
CA GLU A 220 33.43 33.82 4.41
C GLU A 220 33.38 32.31 4.59
N GLN A 221 33.71 31.81 5.80
CA GLN A 221 33.64 30.39 6.10
C GLN A 221 32.21 29.84 6.00
N GLU A 222 31.21 30.59 6.47
CA GLU A 222 29.80 30.21 6.36
C GLU A 222 29.37 30.06 4.89
N ILE A 223 29.70 31.05 4.04
CA ILE A 223 29.38 30.99 2.61
C ILE A 223 30.13 29.86 1.90
N VAL A 224 31.42 29.70 2.19
CA VAL A 224 32.20 28.60 1.60
C VAL A 224 31.59 27.25 1.95
N ASN A 225 31.16 27.05 3.19
CA ASN A 225 30.53 25.81 3.62
C ASN A 225 29.17 25.62 2.94
N GLU A 226 28.32 26.65 2.90
CA GLU A 226 26.99 26.60 2.27
C GLU A 226 27.08 26.22 0.78
N TYR A 227 27.93 26.88 0.01
CA TYR A 227 28.09 26.59 -1.42
C TYR A 227 28.81 25.27 -1.69
N LYS A 228 29.67 24.83 -0.76
CA LYS A 228 30.27 23.49 -0.83
C LYS A 228 29.21 22.41 -0.62
N GLU A 229 28.33 22.58 0.38
CA GLU A 229 27.19 21.68 0.60
C GLU A 229 26.28 21.64 -0.62
N LEU A 230 25.95 22.81 -1.21
CA LEU A 230 25.16 22.89 -2.44
C LEU A 230 25.82 22.17 -3.62
N SER A 231 27.13 22.36 -3.82
CA SER A 231 27.88 21.65 -4.87
C SER A 231 27.88 20.13 -4.66
N GLU A 232 28.04 19.68 -3.42
CA GLU A 232 27.98 18.26 -3.07
C GLU A 232 26.56 17.69 -3.26
N LEU A 233 25.52 18.46 -2.96
CA LEU A 233 24.12 18.10 -3.20
C LEU A 233 23.84 17.93 -4.70
N VAL A 234 24.23 18.90 -5.53
CA VAL A 234 24.06 18.83 -6.99
C VAL A 234 24.78 17.61 -7.58
N LYS A 235 26.02 17.34 -7.13
CA LYS A 235 26.78 16.17 -7.60
C LYS A 235 26.11 14.85 -7.23
N ARG A 236 25.54 14.76 -6.02
CA ARG A 236 24.87 13.56 -5.49
C ARG A 236 23.57 13.21 -6.21
N ILE A 237 22.93 14.16 -6.88
CA ILE A 237 21.67 13.92 -7.58
C ILE A 237 21.91 13.00 -8.77
N GLU A 238 21.41 11.78 -8.66
CA GLU A 238 21.41 10.74 -9.68
C GLU A 238 20.03 10.07 -9.71
N ILE A 239 19.74 9.36 -10.80
CA ILE A 239 18.50 8.60 -10.94
C ILE A 239 18.35 7.61 -9.77
N LYS A 240 17.14 7.52 -9.18
CA LYS A 240 16.79 6.73 -7.98
C LYS A 240 17.29 7.27 -6.64
N GLU A 241 18.04 8.37 -6.59
CA GLU A 241 18.42 8.99 -5.33
C GLU A 241 17.23 9.76 -4.72
N THR A 242 17.21 9.89 -3.39
CA THR A 242 16.08 10.49 -2.66
C THR A 242 16.43 11.85 -2.07
N LEU A 243 15.61 12.87 -2.35
CA LEU A 243 15.79 14.23 -1.85
C LEU A 243 14.79 14.55 -0.73
N SER A 244 15.22 15.32 0.26
CA SER A 244 14.30 15.92 1.24
C SER A 244 13.60 17.16 0.67
N GLU A 245 12.56 17.64 1.37
CA GLU A 245 11.94 18.92 1.01
C GLU A 245 12.91 20.09 1.19
N GLU A 246 13.75 20.07 2.23
CA GLU A 246 14.78 21.09 2.47
C GLU A 246 15.84 21.10 1.35
N ASP A 247 16.34 19.93 0.95
CA ASP A 247 17.32 19.82 -0.15
C ASP A 247 16.74 20.36 -1.46
N HIS A 248 15.45 20.09 -1.72
CA HIS A 248 14.77 20.58 -2.91
C HIS A 248 14.56 22.09 -2.88
N SER A 249 14.12 22.65 -1.74
CA SER A 249 13.95 24.10 -1.59
C SER A 249 15.27 24.84 -1.76
N LYS A 250 16.37 24.33 -1.18
CA LYS A 250 17.72 24.90 -1.35
C LYS A 250 18.14 25.04 -2.82
N ILE A 251 17.77 24.08 -3.67
CA ILE A 251 18.10 24.13 -5.10
C ILE A 251 17.24 25.18 -5.81
N LEU A 252 15.96 25.26 -5.45
CA LEU A 252 15.02 26.22 -6.04
C LEU A 252 15.37 27.66 -5.64
N ASP A 253 15.76 27.89 -4.39
CA ASP A 253 16.13 29.22 -3.86
C ASP A 253 17.41 29.80 -4.50
N ASN A 254 18.24 28.95 -5.10
CA ASN A 254 19.48 29.36 -5.77
C ASN A 254 19.34 29.50 -7.30
N ASP A 255 18.11 29.51 -7.83
CA ASP A 255 17.79 29.69 -9.26
C ASP A 255 18.61 28.80 -10.22
N LEU A 256 18.84 27.56 -9.79
CA LEU A 256 19.58 26.58 -10.60
C LEU A 256 18.73 26.10 -11.79
N PRO A 257 19.35 25.76 -12.94
CA PRO A 257 18.65 25.12 -14.05
C PRO A 257 17.92 23.88 -13.56
N GLN A 258 16.69 23.65 -14.03
CA GLN A 258 15.94 22.46 -13.67
C GLN A 258 16.49 21.24 -14.43
N PHE A 259 17.58 20.66 -13.92
CA PHE A 259 18.28 19.52 -14.53
C PHE A 259 17.72 18.16 -14.12
N TYR A 260 16.73 18.10 -13.23
CA TYR A 260 16.14 16.84 -12.77
C TYR A 260 14.62 16.91 -12.65
N GLU A 261 14.00 15.73 -12.78
CA GLU A 261 12.57 15.52 -12.53
C GLU A 261 12.40 14.70 -11.24
N ILE A 262 11.68 15.26 -10.27
CA ILE A 262 11.36 14.58 -9.01
C ILE A 262 9.88 14.26 -8.91
N LYS A 263 9.58 13.08 -8.38
CA LYS A 263 8.22 12.65 -8.04
C LYS A 263 8.18 12.01 -6.66
N MET A 264 6.97 11.78 -6.15
CA MET A 264 6.73 11.10 -4.87
C MET A 264 5.74 9.95 -5.03
N GLY A 265 5.72 9.06 -4.05
CA GLY A 265 4.72 8.01 -3.93
C GLY A 265 4.90 6.86 -4.93
N ALA A 266 3.85 6.06 -5.06
CA ALA A 266 3.81 4.92 -5.96
C ALA A 266 3.90 5.32 -7.45
N GLU A 267 3.49 6.54 -7.80
CA GLU A 267 3.56 7.09 -9.16
C GLU A 267 5.01 7.22 -9.65
N ALA A 268 5.88 7.76 -8.79
CA ALA A 268 7.31 7.85 -9.08
C ALA A 268 7.96 6.46 -9.23
N ILE A 269 7.55 5.52 -8.38
CA ILE A 269 8.05 4.14 -8.43
C ILE A 269 7.57 3.45 -9.70
N GLN A 270 6.31 3.64 -10.10
CA GLN A 270 5.77 3.07 -11.32
C GLN A 270 6.60 3.52 -12.53
N GLU A 271 6.85 4.82 -12.67
CA GLU A 271 7.64 5.35 -13.78
C GLU A 271 9.09 4.82 -13.78
N LEU A 272 9.71 4.71 -12.60
CA LEU A 272 11.04 4.10 -12.48
C LEU A 272 11.03 2.62 -12.89
N LEU A 273 9.99 1.86 -12.55
CA LEU A 273 9.86 0.46 -12.95
C LEU A 273 9.61 0.31 -14.45
N GLU A 274 8.85 1.22 -15.06
CA GLU A 274 8.60 1.26 -16.51
C GLU A 274 9.89 1.55 -17.30
N LYS A 275 10.75 2.44 -16.79
CA LYS A 275 12.06 2.75 -17.41
C LYS A 275 13.15 1.69 -17.18
N THR A 276 12.93 0.73 -16.28
CA THR A 276 13.96 -0.27 -15.93
C THR A 276 13.89 -1.48 -16.86
N ASP A 277 14.91 -1.71 -17.69
CA ASP A 277 15.05 -2.99 -18.43
C ASP A 277 15.61 -4.09 -17.52
N LEU A 278 14.78 -5.10 -17.26
CA LEU A 278 15.16 -6.26 -16.44
C LEU A 278 16.28 -7.10 -17.08
N ASN A 279 16.41 -7.10 -18.41
CA ASN A 279 17.45 -7.88 -19.09
C ASN A 279 18.83 -7.27 -18.88
N GLU A 280 18.94 -5.94 -18.98
CA GLU A 280 20.18 -5.20 -18.72
C GLU A 280 20.58 -5.35 -17.25
N VAL A 281 19.65 -5.13 -16.32
CA VAL A 281 19.89 -5.33 -14.88
C VAL A 281 20.35 -6.76 -14.59
N ALA A 282 19.80 -7.77 -15.27
CA ALA A 282 20.26 -9.15 -15.11
C ALA A 282 21.69 -9.37 -15.60
N ARG A 283 22.12 -8.70 -16.69
CA ARG A 283 23.50 -8.76 -17.19
C ARG A 283 24.47 -8.12 -16.20
N GLU A 284 24.18 -6.90 -15.74
CA GLU A 284 24.99 -6.19 -14.73
C GLU A 284 25.15 -7.03 -13.44
N LEU A 285 24.05 -7.63 -12.97
CA LEU A 285 24.07 -8.46 -11.77
C LEU A 285 24.91 -9.73 -11.95
N ARG A 286 25.00 -10.30 -13.17
CA ARG A 286 25.87 -11.45 -13.45
C ARG A 286 27.34 -11.06 -13.43
N GLU A 287 27.68 -9.87 -13.91
CA GLU A 287 29.05 -9.34 -13.80
C GLU A 287 29.43 -9.14 -12.34
N ASP A 288 28.52 -8.59 -11.53
CA ASP A 288 28.73 -8.40 -10.10
C ASP A 288 28.99 -9.70 -9.31
N LEU A 289 28.56 -10.87 -9.82
CA LEU A 289 28.88 -12.17 -9.21
C LEU A 289 30.37 -12.54 -9.32
N THR A 290 31.09 -11.96 -10.27
CA THR A 290 32.53 -12.18 -10.43
C THR A 290 33.36 -11.39 -9.42
N SER A 291 32.79 -10.34 -8.81
CA SER A 291 33.48 -9.42 -7.89
C SER A 291 34.10 -10.13 -6.67
N LYS A 292 35.28 -9.73 -6.18
CA LYS A 292 35.93 -10.43 -5.05
C LYS A 292 35.18 -10.33 -3.70
N SER A 293 34.26 -9.38 -3.53
CA SER A 293 33.56 -9.13 -2.26
C SER A 293 32.42 -10.10 -2.01
N LYS A 294 32.49 -10.88 -0.92
CA LYS A 294 31.44 -11.83 -0.49
C LYS A 294 30.08 -11.15 -0.27
N GLN A 295 30.07 -9.94 0.31
CA GLN A 295 28.83 -9.20 0.58
C GLN A 295 28.15 -8.72 -0.71
N LYS A 296 28.94 -8.22 -1.67
CA LYS A 296 28.42 -7.77 -2.98
C LYS A 296 27.83 -8.96 -3.75
N LYS A 297 28.54 -10.09 -3.77
CA LYS A 297 28.03 -11.35 -4.36
C LYS A 297 26.70 -11.78 -3.74
N ALA A 298 26.60 -11.83 -2.41
CA ALA A 298 25.38 -12.27 -1.74
C ALA A 298 24.15 -11.40 -2.09
N LYS A 299 24.34 -10.07 -2.15
CA LYS A 299 23.27 -9.14 -2.59
C LYS A 299 22.92 -9.33 -4.07
N ALA A 300 23.92 -9.50 -4.93
CA ALA A 300 23.71 -9.73 -6.35
C ALA A 300 22.92 -11.03 -6.61
N ILE A 301 23.24 -12.12 -5.90
CA ILE A 301 22.49 -13.39 -5.99
C ILE A 301 21.01 -13.20 -5.63
N GLN A 302 20.72 -12.51 -4.53
CA GLN A 302 19.34 -12.26 -4.10
C GLN A 302 18.55 -11.43 -5.12
N ARG A 303 19.17 -10.38 -5.68
CA ARG A 303 18.56 -9.56 -6.73
C ARG A 303 18.35 -10.34 -8.02
N LEU A 304 19.39 -11.04 -8.49
CA LEU A 304 19.36 -11.80 -9.73
C LEU A 304 18.27 -12.88 -9.72
N ARG A 305 18.07 -13.56 -8.59
CA ARG A 305 17.00 -14.56 -8.43
C ARG A 305 15.61 -13.98 -8.72
N ILE A 306 15.34 -12.75 -8.29
CA ILE A 306 14.03 -12.09 -8.50
C ILE A 306 13.92 -11.63 -9.95
N VAL A 307 14.95 -10.95 -10.46
CA VAL A 307 14.96 -10.40 -11.82
C VAL A 307 14.84 -11.52 -12.86
N GLU A 308 15.64 -12.58 -12.76
CA GLU A 308 15.51 -13.72 -13.67
C GLU A 308 14.17 -14.45 -13.51
N GLY A 309 13.63 -14.52 -12.28
CA GLY A 309 12.31 -15.07 -12.04
C GLY A 309 11.20 -14.29 -12.76
N MET A 310 11.31 -12.96 -12.83
CA MET A 310 10.38 -12.11 -13.56
C MET A 310 10.54 -12.26 -15.08
N VAL A 311 11.78 -12.21 -15.59
CA VAL A 311 12.09 -12.36 -17.02
C VAL A 311 11.60 -13.72 -17.53
N ARG A 312 11.92 -14.83 -16.84
CA ARG A 312 11.50 -16.19 -17.26
C ARG A 312 10.00 -16.38 -17.31
N ASN A 313 9.23 -15.62 -16.52
CA ASN A 313 7.78 -15.73 -16.44
C ASN A 313 7.05 -14.62 -17.21
N ASN A 314 7.77 -13.77 -17.96
CA ASN A 314 7.22 -12.58 -18.64
C ASN A 314 6.39 -11.68 -17.71
N ILE A 315 6.85 -11.53 -16.46
CA ILE A 315 6.20 -10.67 -15.47
C ILE A 315 6.85 -9.30 -15.56
N LYS A 316 6.03 -8.27 -15.81
CA LYS A 316 6.51 -6.89 -15.77
C LYS A 316 6.57 -6.38 -14.32
N PRO A 317 7.59 -5.59 -13.96
CA PRO A 317 7.75 -5.08 -12.60
C PRO A 317 6.66 -4.07 -12.22
N GLU A 318 6.12 -3.35 -13.20
CA GLU A 318 5.03 -2.38 -13.05
C GLU A 318 3.75 -2.99 -12.44
N TRP A 319 3.50 -4.29 -12.62
CA TRP A 319 2.30 -4.97 -12.08
C TRP A 319 2.29 -5.06 -10.55
N THR A 320 3.39 -4.73 -9.89
CA THR A 320 3.46 -4.58 -8.43
C THR A 320 2.74 -3.31 -7.93
N ILE A 321 2.47 -2.38 -8.84
CA ILE A 321 1.70 -1.16 -8.63
C ILE A 321 0.24 -1.42 -9.02
N ILE A 322 -0.67 -1.10 -8.11
CA ILE A 322 -2.11 -1.28 -8.24
C ILE A 322 -2.70 0.03 -8.74
N THR A 323 -3.27 0.01 -9.94
CA THR A 323 -4.13 1.08 -10.48
C THR A 323 -5.60 0.70 -10.38
N ASN A 324 -5.92 -0.57 -10.62
CA ASN A 324 -7.25 -1.15 -10.47
C ASN A 324 -7.24 -2.13 -9.30
N LEU A 325 -7.98 -1.82 -8.24
CA LEU A 325 -8.08 -2.67 -7.06
C LEU A 325 -9.27 -3.64 -7.19
N PRO A 326 -9.08 -4.97 -7.19
CA PRO A 326 -10.18 -5.90 -7.25
C PRO A 326 -11.01 -5.88 -5.96
N VAL A 327 -12.32 -6.05 -6.11
CA VAL A 327 -13.29 -6.14 -5.02
C VAL A 327 -13.86 -7.55 -4.98
N ILE A 328 -13.59 -8.25 -3.87
CA ILE A 328 -14.10 -9.60 -3.63
C ILE A 328 -15.64 -9.63 -3.61
N SER A 329 -16.21 -10.76 -4.01
CA SER A 329 -17.65 -10.96 -4.13
C SER A 329 -18.40 -10.79 -2.79
N PRO A 330 -19.60 -10.17 -2.77
CA PRO A 330 -20.42 -9.92 -1.58
C PRO A 330 -20.63 -11.12 -0.65
N GLU A 331 -20.86 -12.31 -1.21
CA GLU A 331 -21.13 -13.52 -0.40
C GLU A 331 -19.90 -14.01 0.37
N LEU A 332 -18.69 -13.59 -0.03
CA LEU A 332 -17.45 -13.85 0.71
C LEU A 332 -17.21 -12.81 1.82
N ARG A 333 -17.99 -11.72 1.84
CA ARG A 333 -17.97 -10.64 2.83
C ARG A 333 -19.40 -10.22 3.24
N PRO A 334 -20.20 -11.15 3.79
CA PRO A 334 -21.64 -10.96 3.97
C PRO A 334 -21.96 -9.86 5.00
N ILE A 335 -23.19 -9.32 4.86
CA ILE A 335 -23.85 -8.49 5.86
C ILE A 335 -25.06 -9.28 6.33
N ILE A 336 -25.14 -9.53 7.63
CA ILE A 336 -26.16 -10.37 8.23
C ILE A 336 -26.99 -9.52 9.17
N GLN A 337 -28.31 -9.57 9.03
CA GLN A 337 -29.21 -8.95 9.98
C GLN A 337 -29.33 -9.85 11.22
N LEU A 338 -29.10 -9.28 12.39
CA LEU A 338 -29.29 -9.94 13.68
C LEU A 338 -30.72 -9.68 14.19
N ALA A 339 -31.16 -10.49 15.15
CA ALA A 339 -32.38 -10.21 15.91
C ALA A 339 -32.32 -8.79 16.51
N GLY A 340 -33.43 -8.05 16.42
CA GLY A 340 -33.50 -6.66 16.87
C GLY A 340 -33.04 -5.61 15.84
N GLY A 341 -32.98 -5.95 14.55
CA GLY A 341 -32.77 -4.99 13.46
C GLY A 341 -31.35 -4.46 13.30
N ARG A 342 -30.40 -4.96 14.11
CA ARG A 342 -28.97 -4.63 13.98
C ARG A 342 -28.34 -5.39 12.81
N PHE A 343 -27.28 -4.82 12.23
CA PHE A 343 -26.51 -5.48 11.17
C PHE A 343 -25.11 -5.85 11.66
N ALA A 344 -24.69 -7.08 11.37
CA ALA A 344 -23.32 -7.54 11.49
C ALA A 344 -22.67 -7.49 10.11
N THR A 345 -21.61 -6.70 9.99
CA THR A 345 -20.85 -6.53 8.75
C THR A 345 -19.50 -7.24 8.86
N SER A 346 -19.04 -7.83 7.75
CA SER A 346 -17.64 -8.26 7.64
C SER A 346 -16.68 -7.06 7.70
N ASP A 347 -15.56 -7.22 8.42
CA ASP A 347 -14.46 -6.25 8.53
C ASP A 347 -13.98 -5.74 7.15
N LEU A 348 -13.97 -6.62 6.13
CA LEU A 348 -13.59 -6.25 4.77
C LEU A 348 -14.44 -5.12 4.20
N ASN A 349 -15.74 -5.10 4.49
CA ASN A 349 -16.63 -4.04 3.97
C ASN A 349 -16.22 -2.67 4.50
N ASP A 350 -15.77 -2.58 5.75
CA ASP A 350 -15.26 -1.34 6.34
C ASP A 350 -13.92 -0.92 5.73
N LEU A 351 -13.03 -1.89 5.46
CA LEU A 351 -11.74 -1.63 4.79
C LEU A 351 -11.96 -1.13 3.35
N TYR A 352 -12.82 -1.79 2.56
CA TYR A 352 -13.18 -1.31 1.22
C TYR A 352 -13.85 0.07 1.28
N ARG A 353 -14.76 0.30 2.23
CA ARG A 353 -15.43 1.60 2.41
C ARG A 353 -14.43 2.72 2.68
N ARG A 354 -13.39 2.46 3.48
CA ARG A 354 -12.29 3.41 3.70
C ARG A 354 -11.55 3.72 2.40
N VAL A 355 -11.18 2.71 1.62
CA VAL A 355 -10.50 2.91 0.32
C VAL A 355 -11.36 3.75 -0.64
N ILE A 356 -12.64 3.40 -0.80
CA ILE A 356 -13.55 4.10 -1.71
C ILE A 356 -13.73 5.57 -1.27
N ASN A 357 -13.93 5.81 0.03
CA ASN A 357 -14.08 7.18 0.55
C ASN A 357 -12.84 8.04 0.31
N ARG A 358 -11.64 7.49 0.52
CA ARG A 358 -10.37 8.17 0.24
C ARG A 358 -10.18 8.42 -1.25
N ASN A 359 -10.51 7.43 -2.08
CA ASN A 359 -10.45 7.55 -3.53
C ASN A 359 -11.37 8.63 -4.08
N ASN A 360 -12.63 8.63 -3.65
CA ASN A 360 -13.60 9.63 -4.07
C ASN A 360 -13.25 11.03 -3.56
N ARG A 361 -12.70 11.13 -2.35
CA ARG A 361 -12.18 12.39 -1.81
C ARG A 361 -10.98 12.90 -2.63
N LEU A 362 -10.03 12.03 -2.98
CA LEU A 362 -8.89 12.41 -3.82
C LEU A 362 -9.35 12.88 -5.20
N LYS A 363 -10.29 12.17 -5.87
CA LYS A 363 -10.85 12.61 -7.16
C LYS A 363 -11.41 14.03 -7.07
N ARG A 364 -12.26 14.30 -6.07
CA ARG A 364 -12.82 15.64 -5.84
C ARG A 364 -11.75 16.71 -5.59
N LEU A 365 -10.70 16.37 -4.83
CA LEU A 365 -9.62 17.33 -4.54
C LEU A 365 -8.80 17.65 -5.80
N ILE A 366 -8.61 16.68 -6.69
CA ILE A 366 -7.96 16.89 -7.99
C ILE A 366 -8.84 17.79 -8.87
N ASP A 367 -10.14 17.50 -8.94
CA ASP A 367 -11.09 18.29 -9.74
C ASP A 367 -11.18 19.76 -9.26
N LEU A 368 -11.02 19.98 -7.95
CA LEU A 368 -11.01 21.33 -7.35
C LEU A 368 -9.65 22.04 -7.45
N GLY A 369 -8.60 21.39 -7.98
CA GLY A 369 -7.26 21.97 -8.04
C GLY A 369 -6.63 22.22 -6.68
N ALA A 370 -6.88 21.35 -5.69
CA ALA A 370 -6.36 21.54 -4.34
C ALA A 370 -4.81 21.59 -4.29
N PRO A 371 -4.20 22.34 -3.36
CA PRO A 371 -2.75 22.41 -3.21
C PRO A 371 -2.07 21.04 -3.05
N GLN A 372 -0.84 20.92 -3.55
CA GLN A 372 -0.07 19.67 -3.57
C GLN A 372 0.09 19.02 -2.19
N ILE A 373 0.23 19.80 -1.11
CA ILE A 373 0.34 19.28 0.26
C ILE A 373 -0.92 18.47 0.66
N ILE A 374 -2.11 18.95 0.27
CA ILE A 374 -3.38 18.27 0.56
C ILE A 374 -3.49 16.99 -0.29
N LEU A 375 -3.13 17.08 -1.57
CA LEU A 375 -3.13 15.93 -2.48
C LEU A 375 -2.15 14.84 -2.01
N ARG A 376 -0.94 15.20 -1.56
CA ARG A 376 0.06 14.28 -1.00
C ARG A 376 -0.48 13.55 0.23
N ASN A 377 -1.09 14.30 1.16
CA ASN A 377 -1.68 13.71 2.34
C ASN A 377 -2.82 12.73 2.01
N GLU A 378 -3.68 13.06 1.05
CA GLU A 378 -4.77 12.16 0.66
C GLU A 378 -4.26 10.95 -0.13
N LYS A 379 -3.24 11.10 -0.99
CA LYS A 379 -2.54 9.98 -1.66
C LYS A 379 -1.86 9.05 -0.63
N ARG A 380 -1.20 9.60 0.40
CA ARG A 380 -0.63 8.81 1.52
C ARG A 380 -1.72 8.04 2.27
N MET A 381 -2.83 8.69 2.62
CA MET A 381 -3.95 8.02 3.28
C MET A 381 -4.61 6.95 2.41
N MET A 382 -4.62 7.11 1.08
CA MET A 382 -5.07 6.09 0.15
C MET A 382 -4.15 4.87 0.18
N GLN A 383 -2.83 5.06 0.12
CA GLN A 383 -1.85 3.99 0.25
C GLN A 383 -2.08 3.21 1.56
N GLU A 384 -2.15 3.90 2.71
CA GLU A 384 -2.41 3.27 4.01
C GLU A 384 -3.75 2.50 4.06
N ALA A 385 -4.79 2.99 3.36
CA ALA A 385 -6.09 2.32 3.33
C ALA A 385 -6.07 1.03 2.51
N VAL A 386 -5.37 1.02 1.37
CA VAL A 386 -5.16 -0.19 0.57
C VAL A 386 -4.25 -1.17 1.31
N ASP A 387 -3.26 -0.65 2.04
CA ASP A 387 -2.38 -1.47 2.85
C ASP A 387 -3.16 -2.23 3.91
N ALA A 388 -4.04 -1.53 4.63
CA ALA A 388 -4.90 -2.14 5.65
C ALA A 388 -5.90 -3.16 5.06
N LEU A 389 -6.36 -2.96 3.83
CA LEU A 389 -7.24 -3.90 3.15
C LEU A 389 -6.52 -5.22 2.80
N ILE A 390 -5.32 -5.12 2.23
CA ILE A 390 -4.55 -6.28 1.78
C ILE A 390 -3.93 -7.00 2.98
N ASP A 391 -3.17 -6.28 3.81
CA ASP A 391 -2.47 -6.82 4.97
C ASP A 391 -2.34 -5.76 6.08
N ASN A 392 -3.29 -5.75 7.01
CA ASN A 392 -3.34 -4.79 8.12
C ASN A 392 -2.23 -5.01 9.15
N SER A 393 -1.54 -6.15 9.12
CA SER A 393 -0.50 -6.52 10.10
C SER A 393 0.90 -6.06 9.68
N HIS A 394 1.17 -5.96 8.38
CA HIS A 394 2.50 -5.65 7.82
C HIS A 394 2.68 -4.18 7.41
N ARG A 395 1.76 -3.29 7.80
CA ARG A 395 1.87 -1.85 7.53
C ARG A 395 2.88 -1.15 8.44
N THR A 396 3.43 -0.04 7.97
CA THR A 396 4.32 0.87 8.70
C THR A 396 3.51 1.74 9.66
N GLY A 397 2.93 1.12 10.69
CA GLY A 397 2.19 1.84 11.72
C GLY A 397 1.23 0.97 12.50
N ARG A 398 0.41 1.63 13.32
CA ARG A 398 -0.60 0.94 14.12
C ARG A 398 -1.67 0.35 13.21
N ALA A 399 -2.01 -0.93 13.44
CA ALA A 399 -3.10 -1.60 12.76
C ALA A 399 -4.39 -0.78 12.86
N VAL A 400 -5.19 -0.76 11.79
CA VAL A 400 -6.50 -0.11 11.83
C VAL A 400 -7.39 -0.89 12.78
N MET A 401 -7.88 -0.21 13.81
CA MET A 401 -8.75 -0.78 14.81
C MET A 401 -10.22 -0.55 14.46
N ASN A 402 -11.05 -1.53 14.80
CA ASN A 402 -12.51 -1.43 14.76
C ASN A 402 -13.05 -0.68 15.99
N SER A 403 -14.36 -0.46 16.04
CA SER A 403 -15.03 0.20 17.17
C SER A 403 -14.84 -0.50 18.51
N ARG A 404 -14.48 -1.79 18.52
CA ARG A 404 -14.16 -2.59 19.71
C ARG A 404 -12.67 -2.59 20.05
N ARG A 405 -11.88 -1.70 19.45
CA ARG A 405 -10.41 -1.61 19.59
C ARG A 405 -9.66 -2.90 19.20
N GLN A 406 -10.27 -3.75 18.39
CA GLN A 406 -9.61 -4.92 17.80
C GLN A 406 -9.15 -4.59 16.38
N PRO A 407 -8.01 -5.13 15.91
CA PRO A 407 -7.57 -4.90 14.55
C PRO A 407 -8.58 -5.50 13.55
N TYR A 408 -8.91 -4.76 12.49
CA TYR A 408 -9.70 -5.30 11.40
C TYR A 408 -8.97 -6.46 10.73
N LYS A 409 -9.70 -7.51 10.36
CA LYS A 409 -9.17 -8.63 9.58
C LYS A 409 -9.05 -8.26 8.10
N SER A 410 -7.82 -8.31 7.59
CA SER A 410 -7.48 -8.05 6.19
C SER A 410 -7.70 -9.27 5.29
N LEU A 411 -7.50 -9.10 3.98
CA LEU A 411 -7.53 -10.21 3.02
C LEU A 411 -6.46 -11.28 3.32
N ALA A 412 -5.26 -10.85 3.70
CA ALA A 412 -4.18 -11.76 4.10
C ALA A 412 -4.54 -12.57 5.36
N ASP A 413 -5.20 -11.96 6.35
CA ASP A 413 -5.62 -12.63 7.58
C ASP A 413 -6.68 -13.71 7.33
N MET A 414 -7.47 -13.58 6.26
CA MET A 414 -8.41 -14.63 5.85
C MET A 414 -7.71 -15.87 5.32
N LEU A 415 -6.46 -15.77 4.89
CA LEU A 415 -5.67 -16.88 4.37
C LEU A 415 -4.78 -17.50 5.45
N ARG A 416 -4.20 -16.68 6.33
CA ARG A 416 -3.17 -17.09 7.31
C ARG A 416 -3.75 -17.55 8.65
N GLY A 417 -2.93 -18.28 9.41
CA GLY A 417 -3.22 -18.67 10.79
C GLY A 417 -4.16 -19.87 10.94
N LYS A 418 -4.45 -20.25 12.20
CA LYS A 418 -5.32 -21.41 12.54
C LYS A 418 -6.77 -21.24 12.05
N ARG A 419 -7.26 -20.00 12.06
CA ARG A 419 -8.60 -19.62 11.59
C ARG A 419 -8.62 -19.18 10.11
N GLY A 420 -7.51 -19.30 9.40
CA GLY A 420 -7.41 -18.98 7.98
C GLY A 420 -8.03 -20.07 7.11
N ARG A 421 -8.43 -19.70 5.88
CA ARG A 421 -9.13 -20.59 4.95
C ARG A 421 -8.37 -21.88 4.64
N PHE A 422 -7.04 -21.83 4.50
CA PHE A 422 -6.25 -23.04 4.22
C PHE A 422 -6.41 -24.09 5.32
N ARG A 423 -6.19 -23.71 6.58
CA ARG A 423 -6.22 -24.65 7.70
C ARG A 423 -7.64 -25.02 8.13
N GLN A 424 -8.55 -24.05 8.17
CA GLN A 424 -9.88 -24.26 8.72
C GLN A 424 -10.88 -24.80 7.70
N ASN A 425 -10.70 -24.50 6.41
CA ASN A 425 -11.71 -24.80 5.38
C ASN A 425 -11.20 -25.70 4.26
N LEU A 426 -9.88 -25.81 4.02
CA LEU A 426 -9.34 -26.66 2.96
C LEU A 426 -8.77 -27.97 3.50
N LEU A 427 -7.94 -27.92 4.56
CA LEU A 427 -7.33 -29.13 5.15
C LEU A 427 -8.30 -29.99 5.96
N GLY A 428 -9.31 -29.37 6.58
CA GLY A 428 -10.35 -30.06 7.32
C GLY A 428 -11.68 -29.36 7.11
N LYS A 429 -12.76 -30.12 6.96
CA LYS A 429 -14.11 -29.61 6.83
C LYS A 429 -15.03 -30.35 7.77
N ARG A 430 -16.14 -29.70 8.12
CA ARG A 430 -17.27 -30.42 8.71
C ARG A 430 -17.86 -31.30 7.62
N VAL A 431 -18.16 -32.54 7.99
CA VAL A 431 -18.72 -33.54 7.11
C VAL A 431 -20.11 -33.89 7.60
N ASP A 432 -21.03 -34.07 6.66
CA ASP A 432 -22.35 -34.63 6.94
C ASP A 432 -22.21 -36.13 7.27
N TYR A 433 -23.25 -36.74 7.84
CA TYR A 433 -23.23 -38.15 8.26
C TYR A 433 -22.11 -38.49 9.25
N SER A 434 -21.94 -37.62 10.26
CA SER A 434 -21.01 -37.84 11.36
C SER A 434 -21.69 -37.64 12.72
N GLY A 435 -21.24 -38.40 13.71
CA GLY A 435 -21.77 -38.38 15.09
C GLY A 435 -20.65 -38.35 16.12
N ARG A 436 -20.98 -37.95 17.35
CA ARG A 436 -20.08 -38.01 18.50
C ARG A 436 -20.85 -38.45 19.73
N SER A 437 -20.34 -39.44 20.44
CA SER A 437 -20.84 -39.91 21.73
C SER A 437 -19.67 -40.24 22.66
N VAL A 438 -19.97 -40.44 23.94
CA VAL A 438 -19.01 -40.93 24.94
C VAL A 438 -18.78 -42.42 24.71
N ILE A 439 -17.52 -42.86 24.79
CA ILE A 439 -17.15 -44.27 24.68
C ILE A 439 -17.23 -44.95 26.06
N VAL A 440 -17.78 -46.17 26.09
CA VAL A 440 -17.90 -47.01 27.28
C VAL A 440 -17.37 -48.41 26.94
N SER A 441 -16.79 -49.11 27.91
CA SER A 441 -16.27 -50.47 27.70
C SER A 441 -17.41 -51.45 27.41
N GLY A 442 -17.31 -52.20 26.32
CA GLY A 442 -18.25 -53.25 25.92
C GLY A 442 -17.55 -54.61 25.90
N PRO A 443 -17.43 -55.31 27.05
CA PRO A 443 -16.66 -56.55 27.14
C PRO A 443 -17.23 -57.69 26.28
N ASP A 444 -18.54 -57.64 25.98
CA ASP A 444 -19.24 -58.67 25.19
C ASP A 444 -19.08 -58.49 23.67
N LEU A 445 -18.46 -57.39 23.22
CA LEU A 445 -18.29 -57.08 21.79
C LEU A 445 -17.05 -57.79 21.21
N LYS A 446 -17.15 -58.25 19.96
CA LYS A 446 -15.98 -58.77 19.22
C LYS A 446 -15.08 -57.64 18.74
N LEU A 447 -13.85 -57.97 18.33
CA LEU A 447 -12.85 -57.02 17.85
C LEU A 447 -13.31 -56.19 16.63
N ASN A 448 -14.20 -56.74 15.81
CA ASN A 448 -14.75 -56.11 14.61
C ASN A 448 -16.12 -55.43 14.83
N GLU A 449 -16.59 -55.35 16.08
CA GLU A 449 -17.91 -54.81 16.43
C GLU A 449 -17.78 -53.55 17.29
N CYS A 450 -18.76 -52.66 17.19
CA CYS A 450 -18.90 -51.52 18.10
C CYS A 450 -20.37 -51.25 18.41
N GLY A 451 -20.67 -50.86 19.64
CA GLY A 451 -22.01 -50.44 20.04
C GLY A 451 -22.27 -48.99 19.63
N ILE A 452 -23.29 -48.77 18.81
CA ILE A 452 -23.74 -47.42 18.43
C ILE A 452 -25.11 -47.18 19.04
N PRO A 453 -25.36 -46.06 19.74
CA PRO A 453 -26.69 -45.76 20.25
C PRO A 453 -27.71 -45.67 19.11
N ASN A 454 -28.87 -46.32 19.26
CA ASN A 454 -29.88 -46.41 18.20
C ASN A 454 -30.29 -45.03 17.65
N MET A 455 -30.37 -44.02 18.54
CA MET A 455 -30.65 -42.64 18.15
C MET A 455 -29.59 -42.01 17.24
N VAL A 456 -28.31 -42.35 17.45
CA VAL A 456 -27.20 -41.88 16.61
C VAL A 456 -27.22 -42.61 15.28
N ALA A 457 -27.42 -43.94 15.30
CA ALA A 457 -27.55 -44.74 14.09
C ALA A 457 -28.72 -44.25 13.22
N LEU A 458 -29.88 -43.99 13.81
CA LEU A 458 -31.08 -43.53 13.11
C LEU A 458 -30.83 -42.25 12.29
N GLU A 459 -30.11 -41.26 12.83
CA GLU A 459 -29.83 -40.02 12.11
C GLU A 459 -28.69 -40.17 11.08
N LEU A 460 -27.68 -41.02 11.35
CA LEU A 460 -26.61 -41.34 10.40
C LEU A 460 -27.15 -42.05 9.15
N PHE A 461 -28.01 -43.05 9.35
CA PHE A 461 -28.57 -43.89 8.30
C PHE A 461 -29.91 -43.40 7.75
N LYS A 462 -30.36 -42.21 8.17
CA LYS A 462 -31.63 -41.59 7.76
C LYS A 462 -31.97 -41.70 6.26
N PRO A 463 -31.06 -41.46 5.29
CA PRO A 463 -31.38 -41.60 3.88
C PRO A 463 -31.71 -43.05 3.47
N PHE A 464 -31.05 -44.03 4.10
CA PHE A 464 -31.25 -45.46 3.83
C PHE A 464 -32.56 -45.96 4.44
N VAL A 465 -32.85 -45.59 5.69
CA VAL A 465 -34.12 -45.91 6.34
C VAL A 465 -35.31 -45.32 5.58
N ILE A 466 -35.23 -44.05 5.14
CA ILE A 466 -36.27 -43.42 4.31
C ILE A 466 -36.48 -44.17 2.99
N ARG A 467 -35.42 -44.71 2.40
CA ARG A 467 -35.51 -45.50 1.17
C ARG A 467 -36.24 -46.82 1.41
N GLU A 468 -35.91 -47.54 2.49
CA GLU A 468 -36.55 -48.82 2.83
C GLU A 468 -38.04 -48.66 3.18
N ILE A 469 -38.42 -47.59 3.89
CA ILE A 469 -39.82 -47.26 4.17
C ILE A 469 -40.64 -47.12 2.87
N ILE A 470 -40.04 -46.57 1.81
CA ILE A 470 -40.71 -46.43 0.50
C ILE A 470 -40.74 -47.77 -0.24
N LEU A 471 -39.67 -48.57 -0.17
CA LEU A 471 -39.61 -49.88 -0.83
C LEU A 471 -40.59 -50.90 -0.23
N ARG A 472 -40.90 -50.77 1.07
CA ARG A 472 -41.88 -51.62 1.78
C ARG A 472 -43.31 -51.08 1.70
N ASP A 473 -43.56 -50.06 0.88
CA ASP A 473 -44.87 -49.39 0.72
C ASP A 473 -45.46 -48.81 2.03
N LEU A 474 -44.65 -48.62 3.08
CA LEU A 474 -45.08 -48.00 4.35
C LEU A 474 -45.36 -46.50 4.19
N ALA A 475 -44.76 -45.86 3.17
CA ALA A 475 -45.09 -44.50 2.80
C ALA A 475 -45.09 -44.29 1.27
N PRO A 476 -46.10 -43.60 0.72
CA PRO A 476 -46.26 -43.45 -0.74
C PRO A 476 -45.27 -42.46 -1.38
N ASN A 477 -44.61 -41.60 -0.60
CA ASN A 477 -43.66 -40.62 -1.12
C ASN A 477 -42.60 -40.22 -0.09
N ILE A 478 -41.52 -39.57 -0.55
CA ILE A 478 -40.40 -39.14 0.29
C ILE A 478 -40.83 -38.20 1.43
N LYS A 479 -41.86 -37.36 1.21
CA LYS A 479 -42.32 -36.41 2.23
C LYS A 479 -43.09 -37.12 3.35
N ALA A 480 -43.95 -38.07 2.98
CA ALA A 480 -44.66 -38.94 3.91
C ALA A 480 -43.67 -39.85 4.65
N ALA A 481 -42.69 -40.42 3.95
CA ALA A 481 -41.62 -41.24 4.56
C ALA A 481 -40.79 -40.44 5.57
N LYS A 482 -40.48 -39.17 5.29
CA LYS A 482 -39.83 -38.27 6.26
C LYS A 482 -40.68 -38.02 7.50
N ASN A 483 -41.98 -37.76 7.31
CA ASN A 483 -42.89 -37.56 8.44
C ASN A 483 -43.05 -38.85 9.27
N PHE A 484 -43.09 -40.01 8.62
CA PHE A 484 -43.15 -41.33 9.26
C PHE A 484 -41.87 -41.60 10.05
N PHE A 485 -40.71 -41.35 9.45
CA PHE A 485 -39.40 -41.41 10.12
C PHE A 485 -39.32 -40.48 11.35
N GLU A 486 -39.86 -39.26 11.26
CA GLU A 486 -39.85 -38.31 12.39
C GLU A 486 -40.73 -38.74 13.56
N LYS A 487 -41.79 -39.53 13.32
CA LYS A 487 -42.63 -40.11 14.37
C LYS A 487 -41.93 -41.21 15.17
N LYS A 488 -40.92 -41.87 14.58
CA LYS A 488 -40.15 -42.98 15.17
C LYS A 488 -41.03 -44.16 15.59
N ASP A 489 -41.96 -44.52 14.70
CA ASP A 489 -42.82 -45.68 14.88
C ASP A 489 -41.97 -46.97 15.01
N PRO A 490 -42.45 -48.03 15.70
CA PRO A 490 -41.70 -49.27 15.94
C PRO A 490 -41.04 -49.86 14.68
N GLU A 491 -41.75 -49.86 13.56
CA GLU A 491 -41.28 -50.37 12.26
C GLU A 491 -40.01 -49.66 11.76
N VAL A 492 -39.79 -48.40 12.17
CA VAL A 492 -38.58 -47.65 11.81
C VAL A 492 -37.34 -48.25 12.50
N TRP A 493 -37.50 -48.80 13.70
CA TRP A 493 -36.40 -49.46 14.43
C TRP A 493 -36.08 -50.81 13.81
N ASP A 494 -37.10 -51.58 13.42
CA ASP A 494 -36.90 -52.86 12.73
C ASP A 494 -36.16 -52.65 11.40
N ILE A 495 -36.56 -51.63 10.63
CA ILE A 495 -35.87 -51.25 9.39
C ILE A 495 -34.45 -50.77 9.67
N LEU A 496 -34.20 -50.08 10.78
CA LEU A 496 -32.86 -49.62 11.14
C LEU A 496 -31.92 -50.79 11.45
N ASP A 497 -32.41 -51.85 12.10
CA ASP A 497 -31.59 -53.03 12.41
C ASP A 497 -31.20 -53.82 11.15
N GLU A 498 -31.99 -53.72 10.08
CA GLU A 498 -31.70 -54.37 8.79
C GLU A 498 -30.73 -53.58 7.89
N VAL A 499 -30.60 -52.27 8.08
CA VAL A 499 -29.78 -51.33 7.28
C VAL A 499 -28.36 -51.22 7.83
#